data_AF-A0A318Y862-F1
#
_entry.id   AF-A0A318Y862-F1
#
_cell.length_a   1.000
_cell.length_b   1.000
_cell.length_c   1.000
_cell.angle_alpha   90.00
_cell.angle_beta   90.00
_cell.angle_gamma   90.00
#
_symmetry.space_group_name_H-M   'P 1'
#
loop_
_entity.id
_entity.type
_entity.pdbx_description
1 polymer ?
#
loop_
_entity_poly.entity_id
_entity_poly.type
_entity_poly.pdbx_seq_one_letter_code
_entity_poly.pdbx_strand_id
1 'polypeptide(L)'
;MAASKNKYVYGSVAENIENDIYDPYEENAVLKSKKIARNNKKLKAKITFCILTAFSLCALTMFRYAQISQLSYENEKLNKQYIEMQNDNQLLSIEIQNAKSLRNIREVAENSLHMHKPNKSQIVYVEVPKEDITMTASKEKSKIGIIIEDIENSLKKVLNIF
;
A
#
# COMPACT_ATOMS: atom_id res chain seq x y z
N MET A 1 8.54 92.66 11.92
CA MET A 1 7.82 91.53 12.55
C MET A 1 6.87 90.93 11.52
N ALA A 2 7.23 89.81 10.91
CA ALA A 2 6.40 89.13 9.90
C ALA A 2 5.72 87.92 10.54
N ALA A 3 4.38 87.90 10.49
CA ALA A 3 3.54 86.89 11.12
C ALA A 3 3.63 85.54 10.38
N SER A 4 3.97 84.48 11.11
CA SER A 4 3.89 83.10 10.61
C SER A 4 2.42 82.70 10.46
N LYS A 5 2.00 82.42 9.22
CA LYS A 5 0.64 82.01 8.87
C LYS A 5 0.59 80.48 8.90
N ASN A 6 0.12 79.88 10.00
CA ASN A 6 -0.08 78.43 10.10
C ASN A 6 -1.16 77.98 9.11
N LYS A 7 -0.77 77.24 8.07
CA LYS A 7 -1.66 76.72 7.03
C LYS A 7 -2.11 75.32 7.45
N TYR A 8 -3.34 75.21 7.97
CA TYR A 8 -3.95 73.92 8.29
C TYR A 8 -4.31 73.19 6.99
N VAL A 9 -3.81 71.96 6.84
CA VAL A 9 -4.14 71.05 5.75
C VAL A 9 -4.90 69.87 6.34
N TYR A 10 -6.11 69.61 5.85
CA TYR A 10 -6.99 68.56 6.33
C TYR A 10 -7.37 67.61 5.17
N GLY A 11 -7.56 66.33 5.48
CA GLY A 11 -8.00 65.30 4.54
C GLY A 11 -6.86 64.37 4.09
N SER A 12 -7.11 63.58 3.04
CA SER A 12 -6.19 62.56 2.51
C SER A 12 -4.90 63.12 1.88
N VAL A 13 -4.76 64.45 1.83
CA VAL A 13 -3.59 65.20 1.32
C VAL A 13 -2.75 65.76 2.48
N ALA A 14 -3.20 65.58 3.74
CA ALA A 14 -2.40 65.91 4.90
C ALA A 14 -1.13 65.03 4.90
N GLU A 15 0.02 65.65 5.15
CA GLU A 15 1.27 64.94 5.33
C GLU A 15 1.10 63.92 6.46
N ASN A 16 1.40 62.65 6.18
CA ASN A 16 1.44 61.63 7.21
C ASN A 16 2.58 62.02 8.14
N ILE A 17 2.25 62.53 9.32
CA ILE A 17 3.20 62.65 10.42
C ILE A 17 3.76 61.26 10.67
N GLU A 18 5.04 61.08 10.34
CA GLU A 18 5.80 59.90 10.76
C GLU A 18 5.70 59.88 12.29
N ASN A 19 4.98 58.89 12.82
CA ASN A 19 4.57 58.82 14.22
C ASN A 19 5.75 58.45 15.14
N ASP A 20 6.91 59.06 14.95
CA ASP A 20 8.06 58.90 15.84
C ASP A 20 7.87 59.64 17.17
N ILE A 21 6.84 60.50 17.26
CA ILE A 21 6.56 61.36 18.43
C ILE A 21 5.26 60.96 19.18
N TYR A 22 4.33 60.21 18.56
CA TYR A 22 3.05 59.87 19.20
C TYR A 22 2.50 58.49 18.81
N ASP A 23 2.67 57.48 19.67
CA ASP A 23 1.90 56.23 19.59
C ASP A 23 0.66 56.33 20.52
N PRO A 24 -0.57 56.44 20.00
CA PRO A 24 -1.79 56.51 20.82
C PRO A 24 -1.99 55.29 21.72
N TYR A 25 -1.29 54.18 21.48
CA TYR A 25 -1.31 52.97 22.31
C TYR A 25 -0.25 52.96 23.43
N GLU A 26 0.70 53.89 23.46
CA GLU A 26 1.66 54.00 24.56
C GLU A 26 1.18 54.91 25.69
N GLU A 27 0.55 56.04 25.34
CA GLU A 27 0.10 57.06 26.30
C GLU A 27 -1.26 56.69 26.94
N ASN A 28 -2.19 56.10 26.17
CA ASN A 28 -3.52 55.73 26.67
C ASN A 28 -3.55 54.33 27.28
N ALA A 29 -3.62 54.25 28.61
CA ALA A 29 -3.69 52.98 29.36
C ALA A 29 -4.85 52.05 28.92
N VAL A 30 -6.00 52.62 28.54
CA VAL A 30 -7.17 51.85 28.07
C VAL A 30 -6.92 51.24 26.68
N LEU A 31 -6.28 51.97 25.76
CA LEU A 31 -5.97 51.47 24.42
C LEU A 31 -4.83 50.44 24.45
N LYS A 32 -3.82 50.66 25.31
CA LYS A 32 -2.72 49.73 25.57
C LYS A 32 -3.23 48.39 26.09
N SER A 33 -4.09 48.41 27.11
CA SER A 33 -4.68 47.19 27.69
C SER A 33 -5.56 46.44 26.68
N LYS A 34 -6.34 47.15 25.85
CA LYS A 34 -7.14 46.54 24.77
C LYS A 34 -6.26 45.89 23.69
N LYS A 35 -5.13 46.51 23.30
CA LYS A 35 -4.14 45.97 22.35
C LYS A 35 -3.50 44.69 22.92
N ILE A 36 -3.06 44.72 24.17
CA ILE A 36 -2.49 43.56 24.88
C ILE A 36 -3.51 42.42 24.99
N ALA A 37 -4.74 42.72 25.39
CA ALA A 37 -5.81 41.71 25.49
C ALA A 37 -6.11 41.05 24.13
N ARG A 38 -6.13 41.82 23.04
CA ARG A 38 -6.32 41.27 21.68
C ARG A 38 -5.13 40.39 21.26
N ASN A 39 -3.90 40.79 21.58
CA ASN A 39 -2.70 40.01 21.28
C ASN A 39 -2.68 38.70 22.08
N ASN A 40 -3.02 38.75 23.37
CA ASN A 40 -3.11 37.58 24.24
C ASN A 40 -4.18 36.59 23.77
N LYS A 41 -5.34 37.07 23.30
CA LYS A 41 -6.37 36.21 22.69
C LYS A 41 -5.87 35.51 21.43
N LYS A 42 -5.18 36.23 20.54
CA LYS A 42 -4.57 35.65 19.33
C LYS A 42 -3.49 34.61 19.66
N LEU A 43 -2.64 34.91 20.65
CA LEU A 43 -1.60 34.00 21.11
C LEU A 43 -2.19 32.73 21.72
N LYS A 44 -3.19 32.86 22.60
CA LYS A 44 -3.92 31.71 23.17
C LYS A 44 -4.54 30.85 22.08
N ALA A 45 -5.22 31.46 21.10
CA ALA A 45 -5.80 30.74 19.97
C ALA A 45 -4.74 29.99 19.15
N LYS A 46 -3.57 30.60 18.90
CA LYS A 46 -2.46 29.96 18.18
C LYS A 46 -1.89 28.77 18.95
N ILE A 47 -1.75 28.89 20.27
CA ILE A 47 -1.28 27.79 21.13
C ILE A 47 -2.31 26.65 21.14
N THR A 48 -3.60 26.96 21.34
CA THR A 48 -4.67 25.95 21.29
C THR A 48 -4.71 25.24 19.94
N PHE A 49 -4.57 25.98 18.83
CA PHE A 49 -4.50 25.39 17.50
C PHE A 49 -3.28 24.47 17.35
N CYS A 50 -2.11 24.88 17.83
CA CYS A 50 -0.90 24.05 17.81
C CYS A 50 -1.10 22.72 18.56
N ILE A 51 -1.68 22.77 19.77
CA ILE A 51 -1.97 21.57 20.56
C ILE A 51 -2.98 20.67 19.82
N LEU A 52 -4.02 21.25 19.24
CA LEU A 52 -5.04 20.51 18.50
C LEU A 52 -4.47 19.85 17.25
N THR A 53 -3.56 20.54 16.54
CA THR A 53 -2.85 19.96 15.40
C THR A 53 -1.93 18.81 15.82
N ALA A 54 -1.17 18.96 16.92
CA ALA A 54 -0.32 17.89 17.44
C ALA A 54 -1.14 16.68 17.88
N PHE A 55 -2.26 16.90 18.57
CA PHE A 55 -3.18 15.85 18.96
C PHE A 55 -3.79 15.13 17.75
N SER A 56 -4.20 15.89 16.72
CA SER A 56 -4.73 15.32 15.48
C SER A 56 -3.70 14.45 14.77
N LEU A 57 -2.43 14.86 14.73
CA LEU A 57 -1.35 14.04 14.16
C LEU A 57 -1.19 12.72 14.92
N CYS A 58 -1.20 12.74 16.26
CA CYS A 58 -1.14 11.52 17.07
C CYS A 58 -2.38 10.62 16.89
N ALA A 59 -3.57 11.20 16.79
CA ALA A 59 -4.79 10.43 16.54
C ALA A 59 -4.76 9.77 15.15
N LEU A 60 -4.27 10.48 14.13
CA LEU A 60 -4.11 9.95 12.78
C LEU A 60 -3.10 8.79 12.73
N THR A 61 -1.96 8.90 13.40
CA THR A 61 -0.99 7.79 13.45
C THR A 61 -1.61 6.58 14.12
N MET A 62 -2.28 6.75 15.26
CA MET A 62 -2.98 5.66 15.96
C MET A 62 -4.03 4.97 15.08
N PHE A 63 -4.83 5.75 14.34
CA PHE A 63 -5.82 5.20 13.40
C PHE A 63 -5.17 4.39 12.28
N ARG A 64 -4.05 4.86 11.73
CA ARG A 64 -3.28 4.10 10.73
C ARG A 64 -2.74 2.80 11.31
N TYR A 65 -2.20 2.83 12.52
CA TYR A 65 -1.74 1.60 13.20
C TYR A 65 -2.88 0.60 13.41
N ALA A 66 -4.07 1.04 13.79
CA ALA A 66 -5.23 0.17 13.93
C ALA A 66 -5.60 -0.49 12.59
N GLN A 67 -5.62 0.27 11.49
CA GLN A 67 -5.87 -0.28 10.15
C GLN A 67 -4.81 -1.29 9.73
N ILE A 68 -3.53 -0.99 9.95
CA ILE A 68 -2.42 -1.90 9.65
C ILE A 68 -2.59 -3.19 10.44
N SER A 69 -2.91 -3.12 11.73
CA SER A 69 -3.10 -4.31 12.57
C SER A 69 -4.24 -5.18 12.06
N GLN A 70 -5.36 -4.57 11.64
CA GLN A 70 -6.49 -5.31 11.08
C GLN A 70 -6.09 -6.02 9.77
N LEU A 71 -5.37 -5.31 8.90
CA LEU A 71 -4.91 -5.86 7.62
C LEU A 71 -3.85 -6.95 7.82
N SER A 72 -2.99 -6.83 8.82
CA SER A 72 -2.04 -7.87 9.21
C SER A 72 -2.75 -9.13 9.69
N TYR A 73 -3.82 -8.99 10.47
CA TYR A 73 -4.63 -10.13 10.90
C TYR A 73 -5.31 -10.84 9.72
N GLU A 74 -5.85 -10.07 8.78
CA GLU A 74 -6.45 -10.63 7.56
C GLU A 74 -5.41 -11.36 6.70
N ASN A 75 -4.22 -10.77 6.52
CA ASN A 75 -3.11 -11.42 5.83
C ASN A 75 -2.69 -12.72 6.52
N GLU A 76 -2.59 -12.73 7.86
CA GLU A 76 -2.25 -13.93 8.60
C GLU A 76 -3.30 -15.04 8.39
N LYS A 77 -4.58 -14.67 8.43
CA LYS A 77 -5.69 -15.61 8.16
C LYS A 77 -5.62 -16.17 6.73
N LEU A 78 -5.32 -15.33 5.74
CA LEU A 78 -5.20 -15.75 4.35
C LEU A 78 -3.98 -16.65 4.14
N ASN A 79 -2.86 -16.32 4.78
CA ASN A 79 -1.64 -17.13 4.75
C ASN A 79 -1.84 -18.50 5.41
N LYS A 80 -2.58 -18.57 6.52
CA LYS A 80 -2.94 -19.86 7.15
C LYS A 80 -3.74 -20.75 6.21
N GLN A 81 -4.77 -20.21 5.57
CA GLN A 81 -5.57 -20.94 4.58
C GLN A 81 -4.73 -21.39 3.38
N TYR A 82 -3.80 -20.54 2.93
CA TYR A 82 -2.88 -20.90 1.86
C TYR A 82 -1.95 -22.07 2.24
N ILE A 83 -1.38 -22.03 3.43
CA ILE A 83 -0.52 -23.10 3.95
C ILE A 83 -1.32 -24.40 4.12
N GLU A 84 -2.54 -24.32 4.64
CA GLU A 84 -3.44 -25.48 4.77
C GLU A 84 -3.71 -26.12 3.40
N MET A 85 -4.13 -25.33 2.41
CA MET A 85 -4.36 -25.83 1.05
C MET A 85 -3.09 -26.42 0.41
N GLN A 86 -1.92 -25.83 0.67
CA GLN A 86 -0.65 -26.35 0.18
C GLN A 86 -0.31 -27.70 0.83
N ASN A 87 -0.51 -27.83 2.14
CA ASN A 87 -0.30 -29.08 2.85
C ASN A 87 -1.25 -30.17 2.34
N ASP A 88 -2.53 -29.85 2.15
CA ASP A 88 -3.51 -30.79 1.60
C ASP A 88 -3.11 -31.26 0.20
N ASN A 89 -2.65 -30.34 -0.66
CA ASN A 89 -2.16 -30.70 -1.99
C ASN A 89 -0.94 -31.64 -1.93
N GLN A 90 0.00 -31.38 -1.02
CA GLN A 90 1.15 -32.24 -0.80
C GLN A 90 0.75 -33.62 -0.28
N LEU A 91 -0.18 -33.68 0.67
CA LEU A 91 -0.72 -34.94 1.20
C LEU A 91 -1.40 -35.75 0.11
N LEU A 92 -2.27 -35.13 -0.70
CA LEU A 92 -2.90 -35.76 -1.85
C LEU A 92 -1.87 -36.28 -2.86
N SER A 93 -0.81 -35.52 -3.13
CA SER A 93 0.29 -35.95 -4.00
C SER A 93 1.01 -37.18 -3.45
N ILE A 94 1.25 -37.24 -2.14
CA ILE A 94 1.85 -38.40 -1.47
C ILE A 94 0.89 -39.60 -1.53
N GLU A 95 -0.40 -39.38 -1.29
CA GLU A 95 -1.42 -40.42 -1.36
C GLU A 95 -1.50 -41.02 -2.77
N ILE A 96 -1.50 -40.18 -3.81
CA ILE A 96 -1.46 -40.62 -5.21
C ILE A 96 -0.20 -41.45 -5.49
N GLN A 97 0.97 -41.02 -5.00
CA GLN A 97 2.21 -41.77 -5.18
C GLN A 97 2.17 -43.11 -4.46
N ASN A 98 1.61 -43.16 -3.25
CA ASN A 98 1.42 -44.39 -2.50
C ASN A 98 0.42 -45.31 -3.20
N ALA A 99 -0.71 -44.80 -3.68
CA ALA A 99 -1.71 -45.58 -4.42
C ALA A 99 -1.15 -46.13 -5.74
N LYS A 100 -0.32 -45.34 -6.46
CA LYS A 100 0.38 -45.78 -7.67
C LYS A 100 1.59 -46.68 -7.39
N SER A 101 2.03 -46.80 -6.14
CA SER A 101 3.17 -47.64 -5.79
C SER A 101 2.84 -49.10 -6.03
N LEU A 102 3.70 -49.80 -6.78
CA LEU A 102 3.59 -51.24 -7.03
C LEU A 102 3.49 -52.07 -5.75
N ARG A 103 4.03 -51.56 -4.63
CA ARG A 103 3.92 -52.21 -3.32
C ARG A 103 2.48 -52.21 -2.81
N ASN A 104 1.80 -51.07 -2.81
CA ASN A 104 0.41 -50.98 -2.39
C ASN A 104 -0.52 -51.73 -3.34
N ILE A 105 -0.28 -51.62 -4.65
CA ILE A 105 -1.05 -52.37 -5.65
C ILE A 105 -0.93 -53.88 -5.39
N ARG A 106 0.28 -54.37 -5.10
CA ARG A 106 0.51 -55.78 -4.74
C ARG A 106 -0.21 -56.16 -3.45
N GLU A 107 -0.09 -55.35 -2.41
CA GLU A 107 -0.72 -55.62 -1.11
C GLU A 107 -2.24 -55.71 -1.21
N VAL A 108 -2.88 -54.80 -1.94
CA VAL A 108 -4.33 -54.83 -2.20
C VAL A 108 -4.71 -56.04 -3.07
N ALA A 109 -3.92 -56.35 -4.11
CA ALA A 109 -4.19 -57.49 -4.98
C ALA A 109 -4.10 -58.83 -4.23
N GLU A 110 -3.08 -59.00 -3.38
CA GLU A 110 -2.86 -60.23 -2.62
C GLU A 110 -3.86 -60.38 -1.46
N ASN A 111 -4.11 -59.31 -0.70
CA ASN A 111 -4.93 -59.39 0.51
C ASN A 111 -6.43 -59.26 0.23
N SER A 112 -6.82 -58.32 -0.63
CA SER A 112 -8.24 -58.02 -0.87
C SER A 112 -8.83 -58.78 -2.06
N LEU A 113 -8.01 -59.07 -3.08
CA LEU A 113 -8.47 -59.75 -4.31
C LEU A 113 -8.01 -61.21 -4.38
N HIS A 114 -7.26 -61.70 -3.38
CA HIS A 114 -6.68 -63.04 -3.35
C HIS A 114 -5.89 -63.39 -4.63
N MET A 115 -5.28 -62.38 -5.26
CA MET A 115 -4.42 -62.57 -6.42
C MET A 115 -3.06 -63.09 -5.97
N HIS A 116 -2.43 -63.90 -6.80
CA HIS A 116 -1.06 -64.37 -6.58
C HIS A 116 -0.20 -64.09 -7.81
N LYS A 117 1.12 -63.99 -7.58
CA LYS A 117 2.07 -63.81 -8.66
C LYS A 117 2.02 -65.01 -9.62
N PRO A 118 1.85 -64.80 -10.94
CA PRO A 118 1.79 -65.90 -11.91
C PRO A 118 3.13 -66.61 -12.05
N ASN A 119 3.09 -67.91 -12.36
CA ASN A 119 4.28 -68.70 -12.67
C ASN A 119 4.84 -68.34 -14.05
N LYS A 120 6.13 -68.61 -14.27
CA LYS A 120 6.83 -68.26 -15.53
C LYS A 120 6.15 -68.80 -16.80
N SER A 121 5.48 -69.95 -16.71
CA SER A 121 4.74 -70.58 -17.81
C SER A 121 3.42 -69.89 -18.16
N GLN A 122 2.91 -69.00 -17.29
CA GLN A 122 1.62 -68.31 -17.47
C GLN A 122 1.80 -66.87 -18.00
N ILE A 123 3.02 -66.47 -18.37
CA ILE A 123 3.34 -65.12 -18.83
C ILE A 123 3.37 -65.09 -20.37
N VAL A 124 2.55 -64.22 -20.98
CA VAL A 124 2.54 -63.94 -22.42
C VAL A 124 2.88 -62.46 -22.61
N TYR A 125 3.90 -62.18 -23.44
CA TYR A 125 4.32 -60.81 -23.75
C TYR A 125 3.48 -60.27 -24.90
N VAL A 126 2.93 -59.06 -24.71
CA VAL A 126 2.20 -58.31 -25.75
C VAL A 126 2.91 -56.97 -25.99
N GLU A 127 3.02 -56.59 -27.26
CA GLU A 127 3.61 -55.32 -27.63
C GLU A 127 2.62 -54.19 -27.37
N VAL A 128 3.01 -53.22 -26.53
CA VAL A 128 2.22 -52.02 -26.27
C VAL A 128 2.70 -50.93 -27.23
N PRO A 129 1.86 -50.42 -28.15
CA PRO A 129 2.25 -49.31 -29.00
C PRO A 129 2.55 -48.09 -28.12
N LYS A 130 3.72 -47.50 -28.31
CA LYS A 130 4.12 -46.28 -27.60
C LYS A 130 3.36 -45.12 -28.24
N GLU A 131 2.40 -44.56 -27.53
CA GLU A 131 1.86 -43.26 -27.90
C GLU A 131 2.95 -42.23 -27.62
N ASP A 132 3.61 -41.75 -28.68
CA ASP A 132 4.55 -40.63 -28.61
C ASP A 132 3.76 -39.36 -28.28
N ILE A 133 3.36 -39.20 -27.02
CA ILE A 133 2.83 -37.94 -26.50
C ILE A 133 3.98 -36.95 -26.39
N THR A 134 4.39 -36.40 -27.53
CA THR A 134 5.14 -35.16 -27.56
C THR A 134 4.21 -34.06 -27.09
N MET A 135 4.14 -33.86 -25.77
CA MET A 135 3.65 -32.60 -25.22
C MET A 135 4.63 -31.53 -25.69
N THR A 136 4.36 -30.98 -26.88
CA THR A 136 5.04 -29.79 -27.34
C THR A 136 4.72 -28.73 -26.31
N ALA A 137 5.69 -28.44 -25.43
CA ALA A 137 5.66 -27.24 -24.62
C ALA A 137 5.65 -26.08 -25.62
N SER A 138 4.45 -25.67 -26.02
CA SER A 138 4.26 -24.41 -26.70
C SER A 138 4.96 -23.40 -25.81
N LYS A 139 6.05 -22.82 -26.31
CA LYS A 139 6.65 -21.63 -25.72
C LYS A 139 5.59 -20.54 -25.86
N GLU A 140 4.62 -20.58 -24.95
CA GLU A 140 3.74 -19.46 -24.69
C GLU A 140 4.70 -18.36 -24.22
N LYS A 141 4.97 -17.39 -25.10
CA LYS A 141 5.74 -16.21 -24.74
C LYS A 141 5.16 -15.72 -23.42
N SER A 142 5.99 -15.64 -22.38
CA SER A 142 5.52 -15.21 -21.07
C SER A 142 4.75 -13.90 -21.25
N LYS A 143 3.60 -13.74 -20.58
CA LYS A 143 2.80 -12.50 -20.67
C LYS A 143 3.66 -11.25 -20.44
N ILE A 144 4.72 -11.39 -19.64
CA ILE A 144 5.74 -10.37 -19.37
C ILE A 144 6.53 -10.00 -20.64
N GLY A 145 6.96 -10.98 -21.45
CA GLY A 145 7.68 -10.74 -22.70
C GLY A 145 6.85 -9.98 -23.73
N ILE A 146 5.55 -10.28 -23.82
CA ILE A 146 4.61 -9.59 -24.72
C ILE A 146 4.43 -8.13 -24.27
N ILE A 147 4.24 -7.88 -22.98
CA ILE A 147 4.08 -6.53 -22.43
C ILE A 147 5.35 -5.68 -22.64
N ILE A 148 6.55 -6.26 -22.50
CA ILE A 148 7.81 -5.54 -22.73
C ILE A 148 7.95 -5.16 -24.22
N GLU A 149 7.60 -6.07 -25.13
CA GLU A 149 7.64 -5.86 -26.57
C GLU A 149 6.65 -4.73 -26.99
N ASP A 150 5.46 -4.70 -26.38
CA ASP A 150 4.44 -3.65 -26.60
C ASP A 150 4.87 -2.27 -26.07
N ILE A 151 5.55 -2.23 -24.91
CA ILE A 151 6.10 -1.00 -24.34
C ILE A 151 7.23 -0.46 -25.21
N GLU A 152 8.15 -1.32 -25.66
CA GLU A 152 9.26 -0.92 -26.52
C GLU A 152 8.75 -0.31 -27.84
N ASN A 153 7.74 -0.93 -28.45
CA ASN A 153 7.11 -0.41 -29.66
C ASN A 153 6.39 0.92 -29.44
N SER A 154 5.74 1.08 -28.29
CA SER A 154 5.08 2.35 -27.91
C SER A 154 6.09 3.48 -27.69
N LEU A 155 7.23 3.18 -27.07
CA LEU A 155 8.32 4.14 -26.87
C LEU A 155 8.98 4.56 -28.19
N LYS A 156 9.26 3.60 -29.08
CA LYS A 156 9.79 3.89 -30.43
C LYS A 156 8.85 4.79 -31.22
N LYS A 157 7.54 4.58 -31.11
CA LYS A 157 6.53 5.42 -31.78
C LYS A 157 6.53 6.86 -31.27
N VAL A 158 6.68 7.07 -29.96
CA VAL A 158 6.75 8.42 -29.36
C VAL A 158 8.07 9.11 -29.70
N LEU A 159 9.19 8.38 -29.66
CA LEU A 159 10.52 8.89 -30.02
C LEU A 159 10.66 9.27 -31.51
N ASN A 160 9.86 8.66 -32.39
CA ASN A 160 9.84 8.99 -33.82
C ASN A 160 8.84 10.11 -34.16
N ILE A 161 8.16 10.66 -33.15
CA ILE A 161 7.18 11.77 -33.26
C ILE A 161 7.78 13.10 -32.77
N PHE A 162 8.87 13.06 -31.99
CA PHE A 162 9.71 14.20 -31.62
C PHE A 162 10.96 14.24 -32.50
#